data_AF-K2K9P0-F1
#
_entry.id   AF-K2K9P0-F1
#
_cell.length_a   1.000
_cell.length_b   1.000
_cell.length_c   1.000
_cell.angle_alpha   90.00
_cell.angle_beta   90.00
_cell.angle_gamma   90.00
#
_symmetry.space_group_name_H-M   'P 1'
#
loop_
_entity.id
_entity.type
_entity.pdbx_description
1 polymer ?
#
loop_
_entity_poly.entity_id
_entity_poly.type
_entity_poly.pdbx_seq_one_letter_code
_entity_poly.pdbx_strand_id
1 'polypeptide(L)' 'MKPYFSLEKLDLYHGDASVLETFEKGFYDLCVTSPPYNLSIEYQGSNDFRAYDDYLNWCKN' A
#
# COMPACT_ATOMS: atom_id res chain seq x y z
N MET A 1 -14.64 -1.30 -6.48
CA MET A 1 -14.64 -1.50 -5.00
C MET A 1 -15.52 -0.43 -4.36
N LYS A 2 -16.22 -0.70 -3.26
CA LYS A 2 -16.98 0.32 -2.53
C LYS A 2 -16.07 1.00 -1.49
N PRO A 3 -16.09 2.34 -1.34
CA PRO A 3 -15.37 3.01 -0.26
C PRO A 3 -15.83 2.51 1.12
N TYR A 4 -14.88 2.40 2.05
CA TYR A 4 -15.16 2.18 3.47
C TYR A 4 -15.71 3.45 4.11
N PHE A 5 -15.23 4.62 3.68
CA PHE A 5 -15.67 5.93 4.12
C PHE A 5 -15.57 6.94 2.97
N SER A 6 -16.50 7.90 2.92
CA SER A 6 -16.58 8.90 1.85
C SER A 6 -16.97 10.28 2.37
N LEU A 7 -16.38 11.30 1.77
CA LEU A 7 -16.75 12.72 1.84
C LEU A 7 -16.93 13.25 0.40
N GLU A 8 -17.31 14.52 0.24
CA GLU A 8 -17.52 15.13 -1.08
C GLU A 8 -16.31 14.98 -2.04
N LYS A 9 -15.08 15.01 -1.51
CA LYS A 9 -13.83 15.00 -2.29
C LYS A 9 -12.82 13.93 -1.84
N LEU A 10 -13.26 12.96 -1.04
CA LEU A 10 -12.36 11.96 -0.48
C LEU A 10 -13.10 10.63 -0.36
N ASP A 11 -12.49 9.59 -0.90
CA ASP A 11 -12.87 8.20 -0.67
C ASP A 11 -11.73 7.47 0.00
N LEU A 12 -12.04 6.78 1.10
CA LEU A 12 -11.13 5.90 1.81
C LEU A 12 -11.54 4.46 1.55
N TYR A 13 -10.62 3.65 1.03
CA TYR A 13 -10.83 2.23 0.77
C TYR A 13 -10.09 1.39 1.81
N HIS A 14 -10.70 0.29 2.25
CA HIS A 14 -10.06 -0.71 3.09
C HIS A 14 -9.72 -1.92 2.24
N GLY A 15 -8.43 -2.18 2.04
CA GLY A 15 -7.92 -3.26 1.21
C GLY A 15 -6.41 -3.27 1.10
N ASP A 16 -5.89 -4.17 0.26
CA ASP A 16 -4.46 -4.26 -0.04
C ASP A 16 -4.08 -3.22 -1.10
N ALA A 17 -3.22 -2.27 -0.71
CA ALA A 17 -2.76 -1.20 -1.58
C ALA A 17 -1.77 -1.67 -2.68
N SER A 18 -1.24 -2.89 -2.59
CA SER A 18 -0.38 -3.47 -3.64
C SER A 18 -1.16 -3.95 -4.86
N VAL A 19 -2.49 -4.04 -4.79
CA VAL A 19 -3.34 -4.46 -5.92
C VAL A 19 -3.69 -3.25 -6.80
N LEU A 20 -2.68 -2.74 -7.51
CA LEU A 20 -2.78 -1.54 -8.34
C LEU A 20 -3.64 -1.72 -9.61
N GLU A 21 -3.85 -2.96 -10.05
CA GLU A 21 -4.74 -3.30 -11.19
C GLU A 21 -6.19 -2.81 -10.99
N THR A 22 -6.54 -2.42 -9.77
CA THR A 22 -7.82 -1.81 -9.42
C THR A 22 -8.06 -0.47 -10.11
N PHE A 23 -7.01 0.23 -10.54
CA PHE A 23 -7.11 1.56 -11.12
C PHE A 23 -6.55 1.63 -12.55
N GLU A 24 -7.19 2.44 -13.39
CA GLU A 24 -6.73 2.66 -14.76
C GLU A 24 -5.37 3.37 -14.79
N LYS A 25 -4.54 3.04 -15.77
CA LYS A 25 -3.22 3.69 -15.91
C LYS A 25 -3.38 5.20 -16.06
N GLY A 26 -2.65 5.97 -15.25
CA GLY A 26 -2.72 7.44 -15.25
C GLY A 26 -3.85 8.00 -14.40
N PHE A 27 -4.47 7.21 -13.51
CA PHE A 27 -5.55 7.68 -12.63
C PHE A 27 -5.13 8.73 -11.59
N TYR A 28 -3.83 8.91 -11.34
CA TYR A 28 -3.31 9.86 -10.36
C TYR A 28 -2.24 10.77 -10.97
N ASP A 29 -2.26 12.03 -10.55
CA ASP A 29 -1.19 12.99 -10.84
C ASP A 29 -0.03 12.90 -9.83
N LEU A 30 -0.33 12.49 -8.59
CA LEU A 30 0.64 12.40 -7.49
C LEU A 30 0.32 11.22 -6.58
N CYS A 31 1.35 10.45 -6.24
CA CYS A 31 1.29 9.41 -5.21
C CYS A 31 2.16 9.83 -4.02
N VAL A 32 1.58 9.86 -2.82
CA VAL A 32 2.30 10.07 -1.57
C VAL A 32 2.17 8.80 -0.74
N THR A 33 3.30 8.16 -0.45
CA THR A 33 3.32 6.90 0.29
C THR A 33 4.52 6.86 1.24
N SER A 34 4.36 6.09 2.31
CA SER A 34 5.40 5.69 3.25
C SER A 34 5.23 4.17 3.44
N PRO A 35 5.66 3.34 2.47
CA PRO A 35 5.43 1.91 2.52
C PRO A 35 6.14 1.30 3.74
N PRO A 36 5.81 0.05 4.13
CA PRO A 36 6.57 -0.67 5.15
C PRO A 36 8.05 -0.73 4.77
N TYR A 37 8.95 -0.46 5.72
CA TYR A 37 10.39 -0.31 5.48
C TYR A 37 11.24 -1.54 5.80
N ASN A 38 10.62 -2.66 6.20
CA ASN A 38 11.31 -3.91 6.50
C ASN A 38 12.44 -3.72 7.54
N LEU A 39 12.14 -2.99 8.63
CA LEU A 39 13.12 -2.58 9.63
C LEU A 39 13.23 -3.57 10.81
N SER A 40 12.52 -4.70 10.74
CA SER A 40 12.42 -5.66 11.85
C SER A 40 11.82 -5.03 13.11
N ILE A 41 10.91 -4.09 12.93
CA ILE A 41 10.15 -3.41 13.99
C ILE A 41 8.79 -4.10 14.12
N GLU A 42 8.43 -4.49 15.34
CA GLU A 42 7.14 -5.12 15.61
C GLU A 42 6.01 -4.08 15.56
N TYR A 43 5.16 -4.15 14.53
CA TYR A 43 3.98 -3.29 14.40
C TYR A 43 2.75 -4.02 14.93
N GLN A 44 2.35 -3.77 16.19
CA GLN A 44 1.13 -4.32 16.81
C GLN A 44 0.82 -5.79 16.42
N GLY A 45 1.81 -6.67 16.48
CA GLY A 45 1.68 -8.10 16.14
C GLY A 45 1.98 -8.49 14.69
N SER A 46 2.44 -7.55 13.86
CA SER A 46 2.99 -7.83 12.52
C SER A 46 4.52 -7.82 12.59
N ASN A 47 5.13 -8.98 12.29
CA ASN A 47 6.56 -9.08 12.04
C ASN A 47 6.84 -8.57 10.62
N ASP A 48 7.59 -7.47 10.52
CA ASP A 48 7.92 -6.82 9.25
C ASP A 48 9.27 -7.31 8.68
N PHE A 49 9.80 -8.45 9.15
CA PHE A 49 11.03 -9.01 8.61
C PHE A 49 10.78 -9.87 7.36
N ARG A 50 11.45 -9.50 6.27
CA ARG A 50 11.68 -10.28 5.05
C ARG A 50 13.15 -10.22 4.69
N ALA A 51 13.65 -11.24 3.98
CA ALA A 51 14.98 -11.15 3.39
C ALA A 51 15.06 -9.95 2.45
N TYR A 52 16.22 -9.31 2.36
CA TYR A 52 16.38 -8.06 1.61
C TYR A 52 15.94 -8.18 0.14
N ASP A 53 16.32 -9.26 -0.53
CA ASP A 53 15.96 -9.50 -1.93
C ASP A 53 14.44 -9.70 -2.09
N ASP A 54 13.78 -10.36 -1.13
CA ASP A 54 12.33 -10.55 -1.14
C ASP A 54 11.60 -9.21 -0.96
N TYR A 55 12.10 -8.35 -0.07
CA TYR A 55 11.57 -7.00 0.13
C TYR A 55 11.75 -6.14 -1.12
N LEU A 56 12.94 -6.15 -1.72
CA LEU A 56 13.24 -5.38 -2.93
C LEU A 56 12.40 -5.85 -4.13
N ASN A 57 12.18 -7.16 -4.27
CA ASN A 57 11.31 -7.70 -5.30
C ASN A 57 9.86 -7.32 -5.06
N TRP A 58 9.40 -7.32 -3.81
CA TRP A 58 8.05 -6.86 -3.46
C TRP A 58 7.82 -5.38 -3.84
N CYS A 59 8.80 -4.49 -3.60
CA CYS A 59 8.68 -3.06 -3.93
C CYS A 59 8.64 -2.75 -5.44
N LYS A 60 9.07 -3.68 -6.31
CA LYS A 60 9.13 -3.48 -7.76
C LYS A 60 7.85 -3.88 -8.49
N ASN A 61 6.99 -4.65 -7.83
CA ASN A 61 5.69 -5.08 -8.35
C ASN A 61 4.65 -3.98 -8.15
#